data_AF-J9FC66-F1
#
_entry.id   AF-J9FC66-F1
#
_cell.length_a   1.000
_cell.length_b   1.000
_cell.length_c   1.000
_cell.angle_alpha   90.00
_cell.angle_beta   90.00
_cell.angle_gamma   90.00
#
_symmetry.space_group_name_H-M   'P 1'
#
loop_
_entity.id
_entity.type
_entity.pdbx_description
1 polymer ?
#
loop_
_entity_poly.entity_id
_entity_poly.type
_entity_poly.pdbx_seq_one_letter_code
_entity_poly.pdbx_strand_id
1 'polypeptide(L)' 'MAVDEQFNVTFIIEGENNPTDFTWSPSKDFQLLWGPQQGRSTSISIVNGKRSKSVQTTYTYVLTAVKEGKY' A
#
# COMPACT_ATOMS: atom_id res chain seq x y z
N MET A 1 -17.35 0.57 -10.04
CA MET A 1 -17.39 0.20 -8.61
C MET A 1 -18.79 0.48 -8.09
N ALA A 2 -19.37 -0.46 -7.35
CA ALA A 2 -20.67 -0.24 -6.72
C ALA A 2 -20.52 0.66 -5.49
N VAL A 3 -21.57 1.41 -5.11
CA VAL A 3 -21.61 2.06 -3.79
C VAL A 3 -21.45 0.96 -2.72
N ASP A 4 -20.66 1.23 -1.69
CA ASP A 4 -20.31 0.32 -0.58
C ASP A 4 -19.32 -0.82 -0.92
N GLU A 5 -18.79 -0.89 -2.14
CA GLU A 5 -17.69 -1.79 -2.47
C GLU A 5 -16.43 -1.39 -1.67
N GLN A 6 -15.82 -2.36 -0.97
CA GLN A 6 -14.60 -2.15 -0.20
C GLN A 6 -13.38 -2.64 -0.98
N PHE A 7 -12.29 -1.87 -0.94
CA PHE A 7 -11.05 -2.24 -1.59
C PHE A 7 -9.83 -1.69 -0.84
N ASN A 8 -8.67 -2.27 -1.14
CA ASN A 8 -7.40 -1.89 -0.55
C ASN A 8 -6.59 -1.01 -1.51
N VAL A 9 -6.06 0.10 -1.01
CA VAL A 9 -4.98 0.85 -1.67
C VAL A 9 -3.69 0.57 -0.91
N THR A 10 -2.71 0.01 -1.60
CA THR A 10 -1.40 -0.31 -1.01
C THR A 10 -0.30 0.51 -1.70
N PHE A 11 0.39 1.34 -0.91
CA PHE A 11 1.62 1.99 -1.34
C PHE A 11 2.81 1.10 -0.99
N ILE A 12 3.78 0.99 -1.90
CA ILE A 12 5.01 0.22 -1.70
C ILE A 12 6.18 1.19 -1.85
N ILE A 13 7.00 1.30 -0.81
CA ILE A 13 8.26 2.04 -0.83
C ILE A 13 9.39 1.01 -0.84
N GLU A 14 10.16 1.01 -1.92
CA GLU A 14 11.34 0.15 -2.05
C GLU A 14 12.57 0.84 -1.46
N GLY A 15 13.49 0.01 -0.95
CA GLY A 15 14.76 0.47 -0.42
C GLY A 15 14.95 0.15 1.06
N GLU A 16 16.18 0.29 1.53
CA GLU A 16 16.55 -0.14 2.89
C GLU A 16 16.00 0.77 3.98
N ASN A 17 15.67 2.01 3.62
CA ASN A 17 15.08 3.00 4.52
C ASN A 17 13.76 2.46 5.11
N ASN A 18 13.51 2.80 6.36
CA ASN A 18 12.28 2.46 7.07
C ASN A 18 11.47 3.74 7.30
N PRO A 19 10.81 4.29 6.26
CA PRO A 19 9.91 5.42 6.46
C PRO A 19 8.84 5.00 7.47
N THR A 20 8.49 5.91 8.38
CA THR A 20 7.42 5.72 9.38
C THR A 20 6.30 6.74 9.24
N ASP A 21 6.58 7.87 8.58
CA ASP A 21 5.72 9.05 8.62
C ASP A 21 4.98 9.27 7.28
N PHE A 22 4.87 8.22 6.47
CA PHE A 22 4.12 8.31 5.22
C PHE A 22 2.63 8.42 5.52
N THR A 23 2.04 9.53 5.11
CA THR A 23 0.60 9.77 5.21
C THR A 23 0.01 10.00 3.84
N TRP A 24 -1.16 9.42 3.60
CA TRP A 24 -1.96 9.66 2.41
C TRP A 24 -3.43 9.84 2.81
N SER A 25 -4.18 10.58 1.99
CA SER A 25 -5.61 10.76 2.18
C SER A 25 -6.35 10.58 0.85
N PRO A 26 -7.49 9.87 0.84
CA PRO A 26 -8.28 9.70 -0.37
C PRO A 26 -8.91 11.01 -0.84
N SER A 27 -9.32 11.05 -2.10
CA SER A 27 -10.20 12.10 -2.61
C SER A 27 -11.60 12.00 -1.98
N LYS A 28 -12.41 13.05 -2.15
CA LYS A 28 -13.81 13.13 -1.66
C LYS A 28 -14.76 12.05 -2.19
N ASP A 29 -14.36 11.30 -3.23
CA ASP A 29 -15.18 10.26 -3.85
C ASP A 29 -15.01 8.90 -3.16
N PHE A 30 -14.08 8.81 -2.19
CA PHE A 30 -13.85 7.62 -1.38
C PHE A 30 -13.82 7.96 0.11
N GLN A 31 -14.37 7.07 0.92
CA GLN A 31 -14.27 7.14 2.37
C GLN A 31 -13.16 6.22 2.87
N LEU A 32 -12.27 6.77 3.70
CA LEU A 32 -11.31 5.97 4.45
C LEU A 32 -12.03 5.23 5.58
N LEU A 33 -11.97 3.89 5.54
CA LEU A 33 -12.52 3.05 6.61
C LEU A 33 -11.46 2.70 7.64
N TRP A 34 -10.24 2.39 7.20
CA TRP A 34 -9.16 1.97 8.08
C TRP A 34 -7.75 2.17 7.47
N GLY A 35 -6.74 2.33 8.33
CA GLY A 35 -5.33 2.38 7.95
C GLY A 35 -4.59 3.70 8.31
N PRO A 36 -3.29 3.81 7.97
CA PRO A 36 -2.52 2.79 7.27
C PRO A 36 -2.16 1.60 8.16
N GLN A 37 -2.27 0.39 7.61
CA GLN A 37 -1.55 -0.77 8.12
C GLN A 37 -0.14 -0.79 7.49
N GLN A 38 0.88 -0.75 8.33
CA GLN A 38 2.28 -0.82 7.88
C GLN A 38 2.77 -2.27 7.85
N GLY A 39 3.42 -2.66 6.75
CA GLY A 39 4.12 -3.93 6.59
C GLY A 39 5.56 -3.69 6.12
N ARG A 40 6.47 -4.61 6.45
CA ARG A 40 7.85 -4.58 5.96
C ARG A 40 8.31 -5.97 5.57
N SER A 41 8.91 -6.09 4.39
CA SER A 41 9.43 -7.35 3.86
C SER A 41 10.87 -7.16 3.37
N THR A 42 11.71 -8.17 3.61
CA THR A 42 13.08 -8.24 3.09
C THR A 42 13.26 -9.56 2.36
N SER A 43 13.62 -9.50 1.09
CA SER A 43 13.92 -10.65 0.26
C SER A 43 15.41 -10.67 -0.07
N ILE A 44 16.08 -11.81 0.17
CA ILE A 44 17.48 -12.03 -0.16
C ILE A 44 17.54 -13.17 -1.16
N SER A 45 18.17 -12.94 -2.30
CA SER A 45 18.39 -13.95 -3.33
C SER A 45 19.88 -14.14 -3.58
N ILE A 46 20.31 -15.38 -3.78
CA ILE A 46 21.69 -15.75 -4.07
C ILE A 46 21.67 -16.59 -5.34
N VAL A 47 22.22 -16.04 -6.44
CA VAL A 47 22.27 -16.71 -7.75
C VAL A 47 23.72 -16.69 -8.22
N ASN A 48 24.30 -17.87 -8.47
CA ASN A 48 25.72 -18.04 -8.87
C ASN A 48 26.70 -17.25 -7.99
N GLY A 49 26.48 -17.29 -6.67
CA GLY A 49 27.31 -16.58 -5.69
C GLY A 49 27.07 -15.06 -5.62
N LYS A 50 26.29 -14.47 -6.54
CA LYS A 50 25.89 -13.06 -6.45
C LYS A 50 24.67 -12.92 -5.53
N ARG A 51 24.82 -12.12 -4.48
CA ARG A 51 23.75 -11.77 -3.54
C ARG A 51 23.01 -10.52 -4.01
N SER A 52 21.69 -10.60 -4.03
CA SER A 52 20.77 -9.47 -4.23
C SER A 52 19.85 -9.36 -3.01
N LYS A 53 19.55 -8.12 -2.60
CA LYS A 53 18.64 -7.83 -1.48
C LYS A 53 17.60 -6.83 -1.97
N SER A 54 16.33 -7.10 -1.69
CA SER A 54 15.22 -6.17 -1.88
C SER A 54 14.52 -5.96 -0.55
N VAL A 55 14.22 -4.71 -0.22
CA VAL A 55 13.47 -4.33 0.98
C VAL A 55 12.28 -3.50 0.51
N GLN A 56 11.11 -3.82 1.04
CA GLN A 56 9.87 -3.11 0.74
C GLN A 56 9.14 -2.79 2.04
N THR A 57 8.64 -1.56 2.14
CA THR A 57 7.72 -1.11 3.20
C THR A 57 6.37 -0.83 2.55
N THR A 58 5.31 -1.43 3.07
CA THR A 58 3.95 -1.29 2.53
C THR A 58 3.06 -0.49 3.47
N TYR A 59 2.19 0.34 2.92
CA TYR A 59 1.15 1.08 3.63
C TYR A 59 -0.19 0.78 2.99
N THR A 60 -1.04 0.02 3.69
CA THR A 60 -2.34 -0.41 3.17
C THR A 60 -3.49 0.34 3.86
N TYR A 61 -4.36 0.92 3.04
CA TYR A 61 -5.58 1.59 3.46
C TYR A 61 -6.80 0.84 2.93
N VAL A 62 -7.85 0.71 3.75
CA VAL A 62 -9.15 0.15 3.34
C VAL A 62 -10.09 1.31 3.06
N LEU A 63 -10.66 1.32 1.85
CA LEU A 63 -11.52 2.38 1.36
C LEU A 63 -12.85 1.79 0.92
N THR A 64 -13.86 2.65 0.85
CA THR A 64 -15.11 2.37 0.14
C THR A 64 -15.48 3.52 -0.79
N ALA A 65 -16.14 3.20 -1.90
CA ALA A 65 -16.68 4.19 -2.82
C ALA A 65 -17.96 4.81 -2.25
N VAL A 66 -17.99 6.14 -2.09
CA VAL A 66 -19.19 6.85 -1.57
C VAL A 66 -20.14 7.29 -2.67
N LYS A 67 -19.73 7.18 -3.93
CA LYS A 67 -20.55 7.48 -5.11
C LYS A 67 -20.22 6.50 -6.23
N GLU A 68 -21.25 6.13 -6.99
CA GLU A 68 -21.06 5.47 -8.27
C GLU A 68 -20.31 6.39 -9.23
N GLY A 69 -19.11 5.98 -9.62
CA GLY A 69 -18.35 6.58 -10.70
C GLY A 69 -18.64 5.85 -12.02
N LYS A 70 -18.78 6.58 -13.13
CA LYS A 70 -18.86 6.01 -14.47
C LYS A 70 -17.46 5.69 -15.01
N TYR A 71 -16.79 4.65 -14.50
CA TYR A 71 -15.64 4.00 -15.17
C TYR A 71 -15.57 2.53 -14.77
#